data_AF-A0A6H2CWU6-F1
#
_entry.id   AF-A0A6H2CWU6-F1
#
_cell.length_a   1.000
_cell.length_b   1.000
_cell.length_c   1.000
_cell.angle_alpha   90.00
_cell.angle_beta   90.00
_cell.angle_gamma   90.00
#
_symmetry.space_group_name_H-M   'P 1'
#
loop_
_entity.id
_entity.type
_entity.pdbx_description
1 polymer ?
#
loop_
_entity_poly.entity_id
_entity_poly.type
_entity_poly.pdbx_seq_one_letter_code
_entity_poly.pdbx_strand_id
1 'polypeptide(L)'
;MKKHLFLALICMAVITLSSTARASSLHELEILDSEPFSLTDTTRWLAEYAPDILEDLEEIGKIDNRLYEEIYLIAAEEVAIAEQVRDLDPDAFKDFLETAHMEVRTELTALRYQQATSTKEKKRLKAELAELTEKVFDARMNEHTAMIKDIEAELEELKRTRDNRAKHRDRIIERRIDDLTSPSYPDLEWW
;
A
#
# COMPACT_ATOMS: atom_id res chain seq x y z
N MET A 1 25.61 -0.75 4.11
CA MET A 1 24.69 -1.10 5.21
C MET A 1 23.58 -0.08 5.47
N LYS A 2 23.81 1.25 5.58
CA LYS A 2 22.72 2.21 5.89
C LYS A 2 21.69 2.48 4.79
N LYS A 3 21.97 2.18 3.51
CA LYS A 3 21.03 2.41 2.39
C LYS A 3 19.90 1.36 2.32
N HIS A 4 20.19 0.10 2.68
CA HIS A 4 19.21 -1.00 2.63
C HIS A 4 18.12 -0.89 3.71
N LEU A 5 18.43 -0.25 4.85
CA LEU A 5 17.44 0.04 5.89
C LEU A 5 16.38 1.05 5.43
N PHE A 6 16.70 1.89 4.44
CA PHE A 6 15.80 2.93 3.94
C PHE A 6 14.77 2.37 2.97
N LEU A 7 15.12 1.32 2.21
CA LEU A 7 14.20 0.61 1.31
C LEU A 7 13.14 -0.19 2.09
N ALA A 8 13.57 -0.94 3.11
CA ALA A 8 12.64 -1.67 3.99
C ALA A 8 11.71 -0.73 4.79
N LEU A 9 12.19 0.46 5.16
CA LEU A 9 11.37 1.49 5.83
C LEU A 9 10.36 2.15 4.89
N ILE A 10 10.66 2.18 3.59
CA ILE A 10 9.82 2.77 2.57
C ILE A 10 8.73 1.77 2.12
N CYS A 11 9.06 0.49 1.93
CA CYS A 11 8.07 -0.54 1.59
C CYS A 11 7.16 -0.84 2.79
N MET A 12 7.66 -0.85 4.04
CA MET A 12 6.77 -0.93 5.21
C MET A 12 5.87 0.30 5.39
N ALA A 13 6.24 1.46 4.84
CA ALA A 13 5.35 2.63 4.83
C ALA A 13 4.23 2.48 3.78
N VAL A 14 4.47 1.76 2.67
CA VAL A 14 3.43 1.39 1.69
C VAL A 14 2.43 0.42 2.32
N ILE A 15 2.89 -0.62 3.03
CA ILE A 15 2.02 -1.61 3.70
C ILE A 15 1.12 -1.00 4.78
N THR A 16 1.57 0.07 5.46
CA THR A 16 0.78 0.73 6.50
C THR A 16 -0.13 1.84 5.98
N LEU A 17 -0.03 2.22 4.70
CA LEU A 17 -0.71 3.41 4.20
C LEU A 17 -1.56 3.18 2.92
N SER A 18 -1.23 2.23 2.04
CA SER A 18 -2.09 1.90 0.89
C SER A 18 -3.40 1.18 1.29
N SER A 19 -3.54 0.80 2.57
CA SER A 19 -4.70 0.13 3.18
C SER A 19 -5.87 1.06 3.57
N THR A 20 -5.94 2.29 3.05
CA THR A 20 -7.02 3.25 3.41
C THR A 20 -7.87 3.75 2.26
N ALA A 21 -7.76 3.15 1.07
CA ALA A 21 -8.77 3.36 0.03
C ALA A 21 -10.13 2.83 0.51
N ARG A 22 -11.01 3.74 0.95
CA ARG A 22 -12.36 3.52 1.54
C ARG A 22 -12.35 2.93 2.95
N ALA A 23 -12.02 3.78 3.92
CA ALA A 23 -12.03 3.53 5.36
C ALA A 23 -13.34 2.94 5.97
N SER A 24 -14.46 2.84 5.25
CA SER A 24 -15.67 2.18 5.78
C SER A 24 -15.73 0.66 5.57
N SER A 25 -14.94 0.07 4.64
CA SER A 25 -14.92 -1.39 4.40
C SER A 25 -13.60 -2.06 4.77
N LEU A 26 -12.57 -1.28 5.10
CA LEU A 26 -11.21 -1.77 5.38
C LEU A 26 -10.83 -1.83 6.86
N HIS A 27 -11.71 -1.37 7.77
CA HIS A 27 -11.56 -1.72 9.19
C HIS A 27 -11.69 -3.24 9.43
N GLU A 28 -12.14 -3.98 8.41
CA GLU A 28 -12.19 -5.44 8.33
C GLU A 28 -11.02 -6.08 7.56
N LEU A 29 -10.12 -5.31 6.93
CA LEU A 29 -8.78 -5.85 6.67
C LEU A 29 -8.07 -5.87 8.02
N GLU A 30 -8.41 -6.87 8.83
CA GLU A 30 -7.36 -7.61 9.52
C GLU A 30 -6.26 -7.74 8.47
N ILE A 31 -5.10 -7.12 8.72
CA ILE A 31 -3.87 -7.51 8.04
C ILE A 31 -3.75 -8.97 8.46
N LEU A 32 -4.42 -9.83 7.70
CA LEU A 32 -4.39 -11.25 7.87
C LEU A 32 -2.91 -11.56 7.87
N ASP A 33 -2.53 -12.49 8.74
CA ASP A 33 -1.21 -13.12 8.76
C ASP A 33 -1.05 -13.90 7.44
N SER A 34 -1.17 -13.20 6.31
CA SER A 34 -1.21 -13.72 4.96
C SER A 34 0.22 -14.10 4.69
N GLU A 35 0.44 -15.41 4.70
CA GLU A 35 1.76 -15.93 4.36
C GLU A 35 2.21 -15.29 3.04
N PRO A 36 3.44 -14.75 2.99
CA PRO A 36 3.94 -14.14 1.77
C PRO A 36 3.83 -15.14 0.62
N PHE A 37 3.53 -14.63 -0.58
CA PHE A 37 3.44 -15.49 -1.75
C PHE A 37 4.75 -16.27 -1.92
N SER A 38 4.65 -17.54 -2.32
CA SER A 38 5.84 -18.30 -2.66
C SER A 38 6.55 -17.64 -3.84
N LEU A 39 7.87 -17.80 -3.98
CA LEU A 39 8.61 -17.32 -5.16
C LEU A 39 7.98 -17.80 -6.48
N THR A 40 7.37 -18.98 -6.49
CA THR A 40 6.75 -19.48 -7.73
C THR A 40 5.43 -18.77 -8.02
N ASP A 41 4.67 -18.42 -6.98
CA ASP A 41 3.40 -17.69 -7.14
C ASP A 41 3.66 -16.22 -7.46
N THR A 42 4.62 -15.57 -6.80
CA THR A 42 5.03 -14.19 -7.09
C THR A 42 5.51 -14.04 -8.53
N THR A 43 6.37 -14.93 -9.02
CA THR A 43 6.83 -14.87 -10.43
C THR A 43 5.67 -15.04 -11.40
N ARG A 44 4.76 -15.98 -11.13
CA ARG A 44 3.58 -16.21 -11.98
C ARG A 44 2.69 -14.97 -12.02
N TRP A 45 2.47 -14.38 -10.85
CA TRP A 45 1.66 -13.18 -10.70
C TRP A 45 2.28 -12.00 -11.46
N LEU A 46 3.57 -11.74 -11.27
CA LEU A 46 4.27 -10.67 -11.97
C LEU A 46 4.25 -10.91 -13.49
N ALA A 47 4.39 -12.15 -13.96
CA ALA A 47 4.29 -12.45 -15.37
C ALA A 47 2.90 -12.14 -15.97
N GLU A 48 1.84 -12.26 -15.17
CA GLU A 48 0.47 -11.99 -15.61
C GLU A 48 0.11 -10.49 -15.56
N TYR A 49 0.45 -9.82 -14.45
CA TYR A 49 -0.03 -8.47 -14.15
C TYR A 49 1.02 -7.37 -14.37
N ALA A 50 2.31 -7.71 -14.29
CA ALA A 50 3.41 -6.75 -14.33
C ALA A 50 4.66 -7.32 -15.02
N PRO A 51 4.57 -7.76 -16.30
CA PRO A 51 5.67 -8.43 -16.97
C PRO A 51 6.92 -7.55 -17.10
N ASP A 52 6.75 -6.23 -17.25
CA ASP A 52 7.85 -5.27 -17.29
C ASP A 52 8.62 -5.23 -15.95
N ILE A 53 7.92 -5.34 -14.82
CA ILE A 53 8.54 -5.42 -13.49
C ILE A 53 9.34 -6.70 -13.37
N LEU A 54 8.80 -7.82 -13.84
CA LEU A 54 9.51 -9.10 -13.83
C LEU A 54 10.79 -9.03 -14.67
N GLU A 55 10.74 -8.44 -15.87
CA GLU A 55 11.92 -8.24 -16.71
C GLU A 55 12.99 -7.38 -16.01
N ASP A 56 12.59 -6.26 -15.41
CA ASP A 56 13.50 -5.39 -14.67
C ASP A 56 14.12 -6.10 -13.46
N LEU A 57 13.35 -6.90 -12.71
CA LEU A 57 13.86 -7.72 -11.61
C LEU A 57 14.88 -8.75 -12.07
N GLU A 58 14.59 -9.46 -13.17
CA GLU A 58 15.54 -10.41 -13.76
C GLU A 58 16.84 -9.72 -14.19
N GLU A 59 16.77 -8.48 -14.68
CA GLU A 59 17.96 -7.70 -15.00
C GLU A 59 18.74 -7.29 -13.75
N ILE A 60 18.06 -6.88 -12.69
CA ILE A 60 18.69 -6.63 -11.39
C ILE A 60 19.43 -7.89 -10.93
N GLY A 61 18.83 -9.08 -11.05
CA GLY A 61 19.47 -10.35 -10.70
C GLY A 61 20.76 -10.66 -11.47
N LYS A 62 20.87 -10.19 -12.72
CA LYS A 62 22.09 -10.31 -13.53
C LYS A 62 23.20 -9.35 -13.07
N ILE A 63 22.84 -8.26 -12.39
CA ILE A 63 23.75 -7.20 -11.95
C ILE A 63 24.17 -7.41 -10.47
N ASP A 64 23.20 -7.61 -9.58
CA ASP A 64 23.37 -7.77 -8.14
C ASP A 64 22.32 -8.76 -7.59
N ASN A 65 22.73 -10.03 -7.46
CA ASN A 65 21.86 -11.11 -6.98
C ASN A 65 21.34 -10.88 -5.55
N ARG A 66 22.10 -10.21 -4.69
CA ARG A 66 21.67 -9.95 -3.31
C ARG A 66 20.55 -8.92 -3.29
N LEU A 67 20.69 -7.85 -4.06
CA LEU A 67 19.64 -6.85 -4.19
C LEU A 67 18.39 -7.44 -4.87
N TYR A 68 18.57 -8.33 -5.85
CA TYR A 68 17.46 -9.08 -6.43
C TYR A 68 16.68 -9.87 -5.38
N GLU A 69 17.36 -10.66 -4.53
CA GLU A 69 16.70 -11.41 -3.45
C GLU A 69 15.95 -10.47 -2.47
N GLU A 70 16.55 -9.33 -2.11
CA GLU A 70 15.92 -8.32 -1.26
C GLU A 70 14.64 -7.75 -1.89
N ILE A 71 14.71 -7.29 -3.14
CA ILE A 71 13.55 -6.68 -3.84
C ILE A 71 12.49 -7.75 -4.12
N TYR A 72 12.89 -8.98 -4.43
CA TYR A 72 11.96 -10.06 -4.69
C TYR A 72 11.13 -10.41 -3.44
N LEU A 73 11.76 -10.49 -2.26
CA LEU A 73 11.03 -10.72 -1.01
C LEU A 73 9.98 -9.64 -0.76
N ILE A 74 10.34 -8.37 -0.99
CA ILE A 74 9.41 -7.25 -0.92
C ILE A 74 8.28 -7.45 -1.94
N ALA A 75 8.59 -7.77 -3.20
CA ALA A 75 7.59 -8.00 -4.23
C ALA A 75 6.61 -9.13 -3.84
N ALA A 76 7.05 -10.18 -3.15
CA ALA A 76 6.18 -11.26 -2.69
C ALA A 76 5.18 -10.82 -1.60
N GLU A 77 5.58 -9.91 -0.71
CA GLU A 77 4.68 -9.29 0.27
C GLU A 77 3.69 -8.35 -0.42
N GLU A 78 4.20 -7.51 -1.33
CA GLU A 78 3.43 -6.52 -2.09
C GLU A 78 2.38 -7.19 -3.00
N VAL A 79 2.67 -8.35 -3.61
CA VAL A 79 1.70 -9.11 -4.40
C VAL A 79 0.51 -9.58 -3.57
N ALA A 80 0.73 -10.02 -2.33
CA ALA A 80 -0.35 -10.46 -1.46
C ALA A 80 -1.32 -9.31 -1.14
N ILE A 81 -0.80 -8.10 -1.00
CA ILE A 81 -1.57 -6.88 -0.79
C ILE A 81 -2.29 -6.48 -2.09
N ALA A 82 -1.57 -6.50 -3.21
CA ALA A 82 -2.10 -6.14 -4.52
C ALA A 82 -3.31 -7.00 -4.90
N GLU A 83 -3.29 -8.30 -4.61
CA GLU A 83 -4.44 -9.19 -4.81
C GLU A 83 -5.66 -8.78 -4.00
N GLN A 84 -5.48 -8.34 -2.75
CA GLN A 84 -6.58 -7.87 -1.90
C GLN A 84 -7.17 -6.57 -2.45
N VAL A 85 -6.31 -5.65 -2.89
CA VAL A 85 -6.74 -4.36 -3.46
C VAL A 85 -7.43 -4.56 -4.80
N ARG A 86 -6.98 -5.51 -5.64
CA ARG A 86 -7.51 -5.74 -7.00
C ARG A 86 -9.02 -5.89 -7.02
N ASP A 87 -9.56 -6.66 -6.09
CA ASP A 87 -10.99 -7.00 -6.09
C ASP A 87 -11.84 -5.91 -5.40
N LEU A 88 -11.25 -5.14 -4.49
CA LEU A 88 -11.92 -4.09 -3.72
C LEU A 88 -11.93 -2.74 -4.45
N ASP A 89 -10.81 -2.39 -5.08
CA ASP A 89 -10.58 -1.13 -5.78
C ASP A 89 -9.63 -1.30 -6.97
N PRO A 90 -10.16 -1.61 -8.17
CA PRO A 90 -9.36 -1.82 -9.37
C PRO A 90 -8.56 -0.59 -9.82
N ASP A 91 -9.02 0.62 -9.50
CA ASP A 91 -8.31 1.84 -9.85
C ASP A 91 -7.09 2.02 -8.93
N ALA A 92 -7.26 1.81 -7.62
CA ALA A 92 -6.16 1.80 -6.66
C ALA A 92 -5.13 0.70 -6.98
N PHE A 93 -5.60 -0.47 -7.42
CA PHE A 93 -4.71 -1.56 -7.88
C PHE A 93 -3.84 -1.14 -9.07
N LYS A 94 -4.41 -0.40 -10.02
CA LYS A 94 -3.67 0.10 -11.17
C LYS A 94 -2.62 1.12 -10.74
N ASP A 95 -2.98 2.08 -9.90
CA ASP A 95 -2.05 3.09 -9.39
C ASP A 95 -0.90 2.46 -8.58
N PHE A 96 -1.21 1.41 -7.82
CA PHE A 96 -0.24 0.58 -7.13
C PHE A 96 0.76 -0.04 -8.10
N LEU A 97 0.29 -0.70 -9.16
CA LEU A 97 1.15 -1.33 -10.16
C LEU A 97 2.06 -0.31 -10.88
N GLU A 98 1.50 0.86 -11.23
CA GLU A 98 2.27 1.94 -11.86
C GLU A 98 3.39 2.43 -10.94
N THR A 99 3.10 2.61 -9.66
CA THR A 99 4.09 3.03 -8.66
C THR A 99 5.17 1.97 -8.44
N ALA A 100 4.78 0.71 -8.27
CA ALA A 100 5.71 -0.41 -8.12
C ALA A 100 6.67 -0.53 -9.30
N HIS A 101 6.17 -0.35 -10.53
CA HIS A 101 7.01 -0.36 -11.73
C HIS A 101 8.04 0.78 -11.70
N MET A 102 7.62 2.00 -11.37
CA MET A 102 8.53 3.13 -11.30
C MET A 102 9.63 2.93 -10.24
N GLU A 103 9.33 2.27 -9.13
CA GLU A 103 10.29 1.97 -8.07
C GLU A 103 11.34 0.94 -8.49
N VAL A 104 10.91 -0.20 -9.02
CA VAL A 104 11.83 -1.24 -9.51
C VAL A 104 12.72 -0.67 -10.62
N ARG A 105 12.15 0.12 -11.52
CA ARG A 105 12.89 0.78 -12.59
C ARG A 105 13.88 1.83 -12.07
N THR A 106 13.54 2.53 -10.99
CA THR A 106 14.45 3.46 -10.32
C THR A 106 15.69 2.71 -9.82
N GLU A 107 15.50 1.56 -9.16
CA GLU A 107 16.60 0.73 -8.66
C GLU A 107 17.47 0.17 -9.81
N LEU A 108 16.85 -0.38 -10.86
CA LEU A 108 17.60 -0.86 -12.02
C LEU A 108 18.41 0.27 -12.68
N THR A 109 17.83 1.45 -12.83
CA THR A 109 18.53 2.62 -13.40
C THR A 109 19.69 3.07 -12.50
N ALA A 110 19.53 2.97 -11.17
CA ALA A 110 20.59 3.28 -10.21
C ALA A 110 21.76 2.31 -10.32
N LEU A 111 21.49 1.02 -10.48
CA LEU A 111 22.51 -0.01 -10.72
C LEU A 111 23.24 0.22 -12.05
N ARG A 112 22.49 0.44 -13.13
CA ARG A 112 23.06 0.77 -14.45
C ARG A 112 23.96 2.02 -14.37
N TYR A 113 23.55 3.05 -13.62
CA TYR A 113 24.35 4.26 -13.41
C TYR A 113 25.68 3.97 -12.69
N GLN A 114 25.65 3.09 -11.70
CA GLN A 114 26.86 2.69 -10.95
C GLN A 114 27.84 1.93 -11.84
N GLN A 115 27.36 1.08 -12.75
CA GLN A 115 28.17 0.29 -13.66
C GLN A 115 28.63 1.04 -14.91
N ALA A 116 27.92 2.09 -15.31
CA ALA A 116 28.26 2.86 -16.50
C ALA A 116 29.69 3.42 -16.42
N THR A 117 30.48 3.26 -17.48
CA THR A 117 31.85 3.79 -17.56
C THR A 117 31.92 5.10 -18.35
N SER A 118 31.00 5.28 -19.30
CA SER A 118 30.91 6.47 -20.16
C SER A 118 30.25 7.65 -19.43
N THR A 119 30.87 8.83 -19.51
CA THR A 119 30.30 10.09 -19.01
C THR A 119 28.96 10.43 -19.67
N LYS A 120 28.82 10.15 -20.98
CA LYS A 120 27.57 10.39 -21.71
C LYS A 120 26.45 9.52 -21.15
N GLU A 121 26.75 8.25 -20.89
CA GLU A 121 25.78 7.29 -20.37
C GLU A 121 25.40 7.59 -18.92
N LYS A 122 26.38 7.92 -18.06
CA LYS A 122 26.10 8.40 -16.70
C LYS A 122 25.20 9.63 -16.70
N LYS A 123 25.42 10.59 -17.60
CA LYS A 123 24.58 11.78 -17.69
C LYS A 123 23.14 11.43 -18.08
N ARG A 124 22.96 10.50 -19.02
CA ARG A 124 21.64 10.00 -19.44
C ARG A 124 20.92 9.32 -18.29
N LEU A 125 21.56 8.33 -17.66
CA LEU A 125 20.98 7.57 -16.54
C LEU A 125 20.69 8.44 -15.32
N LYS A 126 21.50 9.47 -15.05
CA LYS A 126 21.23 10.43 -13.98
C LYS A 126 19.97 11.28 -14.26
N ALA A 127 19.74 11.66 -15.52
CA ALA A 127 18.53 12.39 -15.89
C ALA A 127 17.29 11.47 -15.77
N GLU A 128 17.40 10.23 -16.23
CA GLU A 128 16.35 9.21 -16.09
C GLU A 128 16.02 8.93 -14.61
N LEU A 129 17.04 8.79 -13.75
CA LEU A 129 16.86 8.66 -12.30
C LEU A 129 16.13 9.85 -11.68
N ALA A 130 16.47 11.07 -12.09
CA ALA A 130 15.82 12.26 -11.56
C ALA A 130 14.33 12.28 -11.92
N GLU A 131 14.00 11.97 -13.17
CA GLU A 131 12.62 11.90 -13.65
C GLU A 131 11.81 10.80 -12.94
N LEU A 132 12.38 9.59 -12.81
CA LEU A 132 11.71 8.49 -12.11
C LEU A 132 11.50 8.81 -10.62
N THR A 133 12.51 9.39 -9.96
CA THR A 133 12.41 9.76 -8.54
C THR A 133 11.34 10.83 -8.32
N GLU A 134 11.24 11.83 -9.21
CA GLU A 134 10.20 12.86 -9.15
C GLU A 134 8.80 12.24 -9.29
N LYS A 135 8.62 11.34 -10.26
CA LYS A 135 7.34 10.64 -10.46
C LYS A 135 6.94 9.77 -9.27
N VAL A 136 7.86 9.00 -8.70
CA VAL A 136 7.60 8.19 -7.50
C VAL A 136 7.24 9.10 -6.32
N PHE A 137 7.95 10.21 -6.15
CA PHE A 137 7.65 11.17 -5.09
C PHE A 137 6.24 11.76 -5.23
N ASP A 138 5.89 12.21 -6.43
CA ASP A 138 4.57 12.80 -6.70
C ASP A 138 3.45 11.77 -6.53
N ALA A 139 3.65 10.53 -6.98
CA ALA A 139 2.69 9.44 -6.79
C ALA A 139 2.39 9.21 -5.31
N ARG A 140 3.43 9.06 -4.48
CA ARG A 140 3.28 8.88 -3.02
C ARG A 140 2.70 10.11 -2.33
N MET A 141 3.06 11.31 -2.78
CA MET A 141 2.48 12.53 -2.24
C MET A 141 0.96 12.60 -2.51
N ASN A 142 0.54 12.20 -3.71
CA ASN A 142 -0.86 12.13 -4.08
C ASN A 142 -1.61 11.07 -3.27
N GLU A 143 -1.02 9.89 -3.09
CA GLU A 143 -1.56 8.82 -2.23
C GLU A 143 -1.79 9.32 -0.80
N HIS A 144 -0.77 9.93 -0.18
CA HIS A 144 -0.89 10.49 1.17
C HIS A 144 -1.93 11.62 1.24
N THR A 145 -2.03 12.45 0.20
CA THR A 145 -3.03 13.52 0.14
C THR A 145 -4.45 12.95 0.08
N ALA A 146 -4.66 11.89 -0.70
CA ALA A 146 -5.94 11.19 -0.79
C ALA A 146 -6.32 10.57 0.56
N MET A 147 -5.38 9.89 1.21
CA MET A 147 -5.58 9.32 2.53
C MET A 147 -5.98 10.38 3.58
N ILE A 148 -5.24 11.49 3.63
CA ILE A 148 -5.53 12.56 4.60
C ILE A 148 -6.97 13.02 4.44
N LYS A 149 -7.42 13.20 3.19
CA LYS A 149 -8.79 13.60 2.89
C LYS A 149 -9.83 12.57 3.35
N ASP A 150 -9.54 11.29 3.19
CA ASP A 150 -10.44 10.21 3.62
C ASP A 150 -10.53 10.13 5.15
N ILE A 151 -9.40 10.22 5.85
CA ILE A 151 -9.35 10.29 7.32
C ILE A 151 -10.09 11.53 7.85
N GLU A 152 -9.91 12.68 7.21
CA GLU A 152 -10.62 13.90 7.56
C GLU A 152 -12.14 13.73 7.39
N ALA A 153 -12.60 13.06 6.34
CA ALA A 153 -14.01 12.78 6.11
C ALA A 153 -14.59 11.84 7.18
N GLU A 154 -13.87 10.77 7.53
CA GLU A 154 -14.28 9.84 8.59
C GLU A 154 -14.34 10.54 9.96
N LEU A 155 -13.34 11.36 10.27
CA LEU A 155 -13.30 12.14 11.50
C LEU A 155 -14.52 13.08 11.63
N GLU A 156 -14.90 13.73 10.54
CA GLU A 156 -16.10 14.57 10.52
C GLU A 156 -17.39 13.76 10.72
N GLU A 157 -17.48 12.56 10.16
CA GLU A 157 -18.64 11.68 10.38
C GLU A 157 -18.72 11.16 11.82
N LEU A 158 -17.59 10.78 12.42
CA LEU A 158 -17.51 10.40 13.82
C LEU A 158 -17.91 11.56 14.75
N LYS A 159 -17.46 12.79 14.44
CA LYS A 159 -17.89 14.00 15.18
C LYS A 159 -19.40 14.20 15.09
N ARG A 160 -19.98 14.09 13.89
CA ARG A 160 -21.44 14.18 13.69
C ARG A 160 -22.20 13.13 14.48
N THR A 161 -21.74 11.88 14.44
CA THR A 161 -22.33 10.77 15.19
C THR A 161 -22.26 11.02 16.69
N ARG A 162 -21.11 11.45 17.22
CA ARG A 162 -20.95 11.84 18.62
C ARG A 162 -21.91 12.96 19.01
N ASP A 163 -21.98 14.03 18.22
CA ASP A 163 -22.81 15.20 18.53
C ASP A 163 -24.30 14.86 18.47
N ASN A 164 -24.70 14.02 17.53
CA ASN A 164 -26.05 13.50 17.44
C ASN A 164 -26.41 12.64 18.67
N ARG A 165 -25.50 11.77 19.12
CA ARG A 165 -25.70 10.98 20.35
C ARG A 165 -25.74 11.84 21.59
N ALA A 166 -24.89 12.86 21.69
CA ALA A 166 -24.90 13.81 22.80
C ALA A 166 -26.22 14.58 22.87
N LYS A 167 -26.74 15.04 21.72
CA LYS A 167 -28.04 15.73 21.62
C LYS A 167 -29.22 14.86 22.04
N HIS A 168 -29.16 13.55 21.77
CA HIS A 168 -30.24 12.59 22.07
C HIS A 168 -29.93 11.67 23.24
N ARG A 169 -28.99 12.06 24.10
CA ARG A 169 -28.43 11.21 25.16
C ARG A 169 -29.50 10.54 26.02
N ASP A 170 -30.42 11.33 26.57
CA ASP A 170 -31.39 10.82 27.53
C ASP A 170 -32.38 9.85 26.88
N ARG A 171 -32.83 10.15 25.64
CA ARG A 171 -33.67 9.24 24.85
C ARG A 171 -32.94 7.93 24.52
N ILE A 172 -31.66 7.99 24.20
CA ILE A 172 -30.84 6.79 23.92
C ILE A 172 -30.73 5.94 25.19
N ILE A 173 -30.51 6.57 26.35
CA ILE A 173 -30.42 5.89 27.65
C ILE A 173 -31.76 5.25 28.02
N GLU A 174 -32.87 5.98 27.91
CA GLU A 174 -34.21 5.48 28.20
C GLU A 174 -34.54 4.26 27.33
N ARG A 175 -34.32 4.35 26.02
CA ARG A 175 -34.48 3.21 25.11
C ARG A 175 -33.64 2.01 25.55
N ARG A 176 -32.39 2.22 25.97
CA ARG A 176 -31.51 1.12 26.42
C ARG A 176 -31.99 0.51 27.74
N ILE A 177 -32.54 1.31 28.65
CA ILE A 177 -33.15 0.81 29.89
C ILE A 177 -34.36 -0.06 29.55
N ASP A 178 -35.23 0.40 28.64
CA ASP A 178 -36.39 -0.37 28.19
C ASP A 178 -35.96 -1.69 27.54
N ASP A 179 -34.96 -1.67 26.64
CA ASP A 179 -34.42 -2.85 25.98
C ASP A 179 -33.91 -3.88 27.00
N LEU A 180 -33.18 -3.43 28.03
CA LEU A 180 -32.56 -4.30 29.04
C LEU A 180 -33.55 -4.84 30.09
N THR A 181 -34.68 -4.17 30.27
CA THR A 181 -35.69 -4.56 31.27
C THR A 181 -36.84 -5.35 30.64
N SER A 182 -36.85 -5.50 29.31
CA SER A 182 -37.86 -6.27 28.60
C SER A 182 -37.61 -7.79 28.75
N PRO A 183 -38.61 -8.61 29.12
CA PRO A 183 -38.43 -10.05 29.41
C PRO A 183 -37.97 -10.93 28.25
N SER A 184 -37.89 -10.38 27.05
CA SER A 184 -37.54 -11.05 25.81
C SER A 184 -36.47 -10.24 25.12
N TYR A 185 -35.19 -10.62 25.23
CA TYR A 185 -34.13 -10.52 24.19
C TYR A 185 -32.75 -10.81 24.80
N PRO A 186 -32.05 -11.91 24.39
CA PRO A 186 -30.69 -12.19 24.85
C PRO A 186 -29.58 -11.45 24.10
N ASP A 187 -29.71 -11.10 22.82
CA ASP A 187 -28.54 -10.72 22.02
C ASP A 187 -28.75 -9.44 21.19
N LEU A 188 -28.55 -8.28 21.83
CA LEU A 188 -28.37 -7.01 21.12
C LEU A 188 -26.98 -6.45 21.41
N GLU A 189 -26.08 -6.66 20.46
CA GLU A 189 -24.81 -5.92 20.39
C GLU A 189 -25.12 -4.42 20.29
N TRP A 190 -24.54 -3.64 21.20
CA TRP A 190 -24.80 -2.21 21.33
C TRP A 190 -23.57 -1.43 20.93
N TRP A 191 -23.37 -1.31 19.61
CA TRP A 191 -22.45 -0.36 18.99
C TRP A 191 -22.99 0.01 17.61
#